data_AF-A0ABD1HQT5-F1
#
_entry.id   AF-A0ABD1HQT5-F1
#
_cell.length_a   1.000
_cell.length_b   1.000
_cell.length_c   1.000
_cell.angle_alpha   90.00
_cell.angle_beta   90.00
_cell.angle_gamma   90.00
#
_symmetry.space_group_name_H-M   'P 1'
#
loop_
_entity.id
_entity.type
_entity.pdbx_description
1 polymer ?
#
loop_
_entity_poly.entity_id
_entity_poly.type
_entity_poly.pdbx_seq_one_letter_code
_entity_poly.pdbx_strand_id
1 'polypeptide(L)'
;MGSISKPHAVCVPFPAQGHVSPMLKLAKLLHHNGFFVTFVNTDYNHRRLINSRGPAAVAGLPDFRFETIPDGMPPPDDADSTQDIPSLCVSTTTTCLEPLCQLIEKLNGCGEGTPPVSCIVSDGVMSFTLKAAERFGLPEVLFWTTSACGLLAYTHYKDLVEKGYTPLRDMSQMTKGYLETRIDWIPGMNNIRLRDIPTFIRTTNGQDTMLQFMTQEAA
;
A
#
# COMPACT_ATOMS: atom_id res chain seq x y z
N MET A 1 12.04 2.49 -38.59
CA MET A 1 11.20 1.64 -37.72
C MET A 1 11.45 2.11 -36.30
N GLY A 2 10.50 2.82 -35.68
CA GLY A 2 10.68 3.31 -34.31
C GLY A 2 10.81 2.10 -33.37
N SER A 3 11.85 2.06 -32.55
CA SER A 3 11.93 1.05 -31.49
C SER A 3 10.68 1.19 -30.63
N ILE A 4 9.89 0.13 -30.52
CA ILE A 4 8.79 0.10 -29.56
C ILE A 4 9.47 0.13 -28.19
N SER A 5 9.42 1.28 -27.53
CA SER A 5 9.94 1.46 -26.18
C SER A 5 9.19 0.50 -25.25
N LYS A 6 9.92 -0.26 -24.43
CA LYS A 6 9.31 -1.17 -23.45
C LYS A 6 8.39 -0.36 -22.51
N PRO A 7 7.17 -0.83 -22.18
CA PRO A 7 6.36 -0.16 -21.18
C PRO A 7 7.07 -0.20 -19.82
N HIS A 8 7.07 0.91 -19.10
CA HIS A 8 7.73 1.08 -17.82
C HIS A 8 6.70 1.13 -16.69
N ALA A 9 6.68 0.09 -15.86
CA ALA A 9 5.85 0.02 -14.66
C ALA A 9 6.66 0.43 -13.41
N VAL A 10 6.15 1.42 -12.67
CA VAL A 10 6.62 1.77 -11.33
C VAL A 10 5.76 1.03 -10.30
N CYS A 11 6.35 0.08 -9.57
CA CYS A 11 5.66 -0.74 -8.58
C CYS A 11 5.88 -0.17 -7.17
N VAL A 12 4.81 0.24 -6.49
CA VAL A 12 4.84 0.93 -5.19
C VAL A 12 4.07 0.13 -4.13
N PRO A 13 4.71 -0.80 -3.40
CA PRO A 13 4.06 -1.54 -2.31
C PRO A 13 3.82 -0.67 -1.07
N PHE A 14 2.83 -1.02 -0.24
CA PHE A 14 2.78 -0.53 1.14
C PHE A 14 4.01 -1.07 1.90
N PRO A 15 4.70 -0.27 2.72
CA PRO A 15 6.00 -0.62 3.31
C PRO A 15 5.97 -1.64 4.45
N ALA A 16 5.06 -2.62 4.42
CA ALA A 16 5.05 -3.79 5.29
C ALA A 16 5.32 -5.08 4.49
N GLN A 17 6.01 -6.05 5.09
CA GLN A 17 6.44 -7.29 4.42
C GLN A 17 5.30 -8.07 3.74
N GLY A 18 4.12 -8.09 4.35
CA GLY A 18 2.92 -8.73 3.79
C GLY A 18 2.48 -8.14 2.44
N HIS A 19 2.87 -6.90 2.14
CA HIS A 19 2.54 -6.17 0.92
C HIS A 19 3.71 -6.14 -0.07
N VAL A 20 4.94 -5.94 0.43
CA VAL A 20 6.17 -5.92 -0.39
C VAL A 20 6.37 -7.25 -1.13
N SER A 21 6.23 -8.38 -0.42
CA SER A 21 6.46 -9.71 -0.99
C SER A 21 5.54 -10.04 -2.19
N PRO A 22 4.19 -9.90 -2.10
CA PRO A 22 3.32 -10.14 -3.25
C PRO A 22 3.51 -9.11 -4.37
N MET A 23 3.73 -7.83 -4.06
CA MET A 23 4.02 -6.83 -5.10
C MET A 23 5.31 -7.18 -5.86
N LEU A 24 6.35 -7.66 -5.18
CA LEU A 24 7.60 -8.09 -5.82
C LEU A 24 7.38 -9.29 -6.74
N LYS A 25 6.47 -10.21 -6.39
CA LYS A 25 6.09 -11.33 -7.28
C LYS A 25 5.38 -10.80 -8.53
N LEU A 26 4.43 -9.88 -8.37
CA LEU A 26 3.74 -9.24 -9.50
C LEU A 26 4.72 -8.49 -10.40
N ALA A 27 5.63 -7.70 -9.82
CA ALA A 27 6.67 -6.97 -10.53
C ALA A 27 7.56 -7.91 -11.38
N LYS A 28 7.95 -9.08 -10.84
CA LYS A 28 8.69 -10.10 -11.59
C LYS A 28 7.89 -10.68 -12.75
N LEU A 29 6.57 -10.86 -12.58
CA LEU A 29 5.70 -11.31 -13.66
C LEU A 29 5.55 -10.24 -14.75
N LEU A 30 5.41 -8.97 -14.39
CA LEU A 30 5.39 -7.86 -15.35
C LEU A 30 6.68 -7.81 -16.16
N HIS A 31 7.83 -7.89 -15.48
CA HIS A 31 9.15 -7.95 -16.12
C HIS A 31 9.28 -9.12 -17.09
N HIS A 32 8.85 -10.32 -16.68
CA HIS A 32 8.81 -11.49 -17.56
C HIS A 32 7.94 -11.28 -18.81
N ASN A 33 6.89 -10.45 -18.70
CA ASN A 33 6.00 -10.08 -19.80
C ASN A 33 6.49 -8.86 -20.61
N GLY A 34 7.76 -8.46 -20.46
CA GLY A 34 8.40 -7.46 -21.31
C GLY A 34 8.34 -6.02 -20.79
N PHE A 35 7.85 -5.80 -19.57
CA PHE A 35 7.93 -4.49 -18.92
C PHE A 35 9.35 -4.17 -18.46
N PHE A 36 9.73 -2.91 -18.61
CA PHE A 36 10.74 -2.32 -17.76
C PHE A 36 10.10 -2.07 -16.38
N VAL A 37 10.75 -2.49 -15.31
CA VAL A 37 10.20 -2.39 -13.96
C VAL A 37 11.10 -1.56 -13.08
N THR A 38 10.51 -0.57 -12.40
CA THR A 38 11.11 0.08 -11.24
C THR A 38 10.31 -0.32 -10.01
N PHE A 39 10.94 -1.06 -9.10
CA PHE A 39 10.36 -1.44 -7.82
C PHE A 39 10.79 -0.43 -6.75
N VAL A 40 9.81 0.23 -6.14
CA VAL A 40 10.05 1.28 -5.14
C VAL A 40 10.06 0.67 -3.75
N ASN A 41 11.17 0.80 -3.04
CA ASN A 41 11.26 0.52 -1.62
C ASN A 41 11.20 1.83 -0.82
N THR A 42 10.88 1.74 0.47
CA THR A 42 11.27 2.82 1.38
C THR A 42 12.76 2.73 1.68
N ASP A 43 13.41 3.85 1.97
CA ASP A 43 14.83 3.87 2.38
C ASP A 43 15.10 2.88 3.53
N TYR A 44 14.16 2.81 4.47
CA TYR A 44 14.19 1.89 5.60
C TYR A 44 14.16 0.42 5.15
N ASN A 45 13.16 0.02 4.35
CA ASN A 45 13.02 -1.36 3.88
C ASN A 45 14.18 -1.78 2.96
N HIS A 46 14.66 -0.86 2.13
CA HIS A 46 15.80 -1.10 1.25
C HIS A 46 17.07 -1.40 2.06
N ARG A 47 17.35 -0.59 3.10
CA ARG A 47 18.50 -0.79 3.99
C ARG A 47 18.41 -2.13 4.72
N ARG A 48 17.25 -2.50 5.25
CA ARG A 48 17.05 -3.80 5.92
C ARG A 48 17.23 -4.98 4.96
N LEU A 49 16.80 -4.84 3.71
CA LEU A 49 17.01 -5.87 2.70
C LEU A 49 18.51 -6.06 2.40
N ILE A 50 19.28 -4.96 2.27
CA ILE A 50 20.73 -5.02 2.10
C ILE A 50 21.40 -5.64 3.34
N ASN A 51 21.03 -5.24 4.56
CA ASN A 51 21.64 -5.76 5.78
C ASN A 51 21.40 -7.27 5.94
N SER A 52 20.21 -7.75 5.58
CA SER A 52 19.83 -9.16 5.74
C SER A 52 20.33 -10.08 4.62
N ARG A 53 20.47 -9.59 3.38
CA ARG A 53 20.76 -10.42 2.19
C ARG A 53 21.94 -9.92 1.34
N GLY A 54 22.59 -8.85 1.75
CA GLY A 54 23.68 -8.19 1.04
C GLY A 54 23.21 -7.26 -0.09
N PRO A 55 24.12 -6.43 -0.64
CA PRO A 55 23.80 -5.49 -1.73
C PRO A 55 23.26 -6.14 -3.00
N ALA A 56 23.60 -7.41 -3.24
CA ALA A 56 23.11 -8.18 -4.38
C ALA A 56 21.58 -8.34 -4.39
N ALA A 57 20.92 -8.24 -3.22
CA ALA A 57 19.46 -8.36 -3.11
C ALA A 57 18.69 -7.24 -3.82
N VAL A 58 19.33 -6.09 -4.05
CA VAL A 58 18.77 -4.89 -4.69
C VAL A 58 19.55 -4.46 -5.93
N ALA A 59 20.51 -5.27 -6.39
CA ALA A 59 21.32 -4.96 -7.57
C ALA A 59 20.48 -4.82 -8.85
N GLY A 60 19.32 -5.49 -8.91
CA GLY A 60 18.43 -5.46 -10.06
C GLY A 60 18.98 -6.15 -11.31
N LEU A 61 18.38 -5.82 -12.45
CA LEU A 61 18.71 -6.22 -13.81
C LEU A 61 18.63 -4.95 -14.70
N PRO A 62 19.14 -4.97 -15.95
CA PRO A 62 19.11 -3.80 -16.82
C PRO A 62 17.73 -3.13 -16.96
N ASP A 63 16.66 -3.95 -16.97
CA ASP A 63 15.25 -3.59 -17.08
C ASP A 63 14.40 -3.96 -15.84
N PHE A 64 15.04 -4.28 -14.71
CA PHE A 64 14.39 -4.43 -13.40
C PHE A 64 15.22 -3.71 -12.35
N ARG A 65 14.81 -2.52 -11.90
CA ARG A 65 15.59 -1.71 -10.97
C ARG A 65 14.87 -1.55 -9.65
N PHE A 66 15.66 -1.33 -8.60
CA PHE A 66 15.15 -0.91 -7.29
C PHE A 66 15.49 0.55 -7.09
N GLU A 67 14.50 1.36 -6.76
CA GLU A 67 14.66 2.75 -6.35
C GLU A 67 14.09 2.92 -4.94
N THR A 68 14.42 4.03 -4.29
CA THR A 68 13.94 4.30 -2.94
C THR A 68 13.28 5.66 -2.82
N ILE A 69 12.34 5.74 -1.87
CA ILE A 69 11.77 6.99 -1.38
C ILE A 69 11.83 6.99 0.16
N PRO A 70 11.95 8.16 0.80
CA PRO A 70 11.75 8.28 2.24
C PRO A 70 10.29 7.98 2.60
N ASP A 71 10.08 7.28 3.72
CA ASP A 71 8.75 6.99 4.25
C ASP A 71 8.24 8.01 5.28
N GLY A 72 9.08 9.01 5.61
CA GLY A 72 8.75 10.07 6.57
C GLY A 72 8.84 9.68 8.04
N MET A 73 9.24 8.43 8.33
CA MET A 73 9.36 7.95 9.70
C MET A 73 10.65 8.44 10.36
N PRO A 74 10.65 8.67 11.69
CA PRO A 74 11.89 8.97 12.40
C PRO A 74 12.86 7.78 12.29
N PRO A 75 14.17 8.02 12.41
CA PRO A 75 15.15 6.95 12.51
C PRO A 75 14.75 5.97 13.64
N PRO A 76 14.84 4.65 13.41
CA PRO A 76 14.49 3.68 14.43
C PRO A 76 15.55 3.65 15.54
N ASP A 77 15.15 3.33 16.76
CA ASP A 77 16.09 3.08 17.86
C ASP A 77 16.92 1.81 17.60
N ASP A 78 16.31 0.80 16.97
CA ASP A 78 16.93 -0.44 16.52
C ASP A 78 16.70 -0.63 15.01
N ALA A 79 17.78 -0.76 14.25
CA ALA A 79 17.76 -0.94 12.80
C ALA A 79 16.98 -2.18 12.34
N ASP A 80 16.81 -3.19 13.21
CA ASP A 80 16.11 -4.44 12.90
C ASP A 80 14.67 -4.51 13.43
N SER A 81 14.20 -3.46 14.11
CA SER A 81 12.82 -3.37 14.61
C SER A 81 11.77 -3.44 13.48
N THR A 82 10.49 -3.59 13.82
CA THR A 82 9.41 -3.38 12.84
C THR A 82 8.84 -1.98 13.05
N GLN A 83 8.55 -1.26 11.98
CA GLN A 83 7.92 0.06 12.07
C GLN A 83 6.49 -0.07 12.63
N ASP A 84 6.10 0.88 13.47
CA ASP A 84 4.73 0.98 13.96
C ASP A 84 3.75 1.24 12.81
N ILE A 85 2.81 0.33 12.60
CA ILE A 85 1.91 0.35 11.44
C ILE A 85 1.00 1.60 11.43
N PRO A 86 0.33 1.98 12.53
CA PRO A 86 -0.46 3.22 12.56
C PRO A 86 0.37 4.46 12.19
N SER A 87 1.58 4.59 12.74
CA SER A 87 2.47 5.71 12.41
C SER A 87 2.88 5.69 10.93
N LEU A 88 3.15 4.51 10.37
CA LEU A 88 3.52 4.33 8.97
C LEU A 88 2.37 4.69 8.02
N CYS A 89 1.12 4.33 8.35
CA CYS A 89 -0.08 4.73 7.62
C CYS A 89 -0.22 6.26 7.55
N VAL A 90 -0.02 6.95 8.67
CA VAL A 90 -0.04 8.42 8.72
C VAL A 90 1.10 9.03 7.91
N SER A 91 2.31 8.50 8.10
CA SER A 91 3.51 9.03 7.46
C SER A 91 3.43 8.89 5.95
N THR A 92 3.13 7.69 5.44
CA THR A 92 2.99 7.45 3.99
C THR A 92 1.96 8.36 3.32
N THR A 93 0.82 8.61 3.98
CA THR A 93 -0.22 9.51 3.48
C THR A 93 0.25 10.96 3.37
N THR A 94 1.13 11.40 4.26
CA THR A 94 1.52 12.81 4.41
C THR A 94 2.86 13.16 3.77
N THR A 95 3.77 12.18 3.60
CA THR A 95 5.15 12.45 3.20
C THR A 95 5.55 11.82 1.88
N CYS A 96 4.90 10.75 1.40
CA CYS A 96 5.40 9.98 0.26
C CYS A 96 5.00 10.52 -1.12
N LEU A 97 4.00 11.41 -1.22
CA LEU A 97 3.54 11.95 -2.50
C LEU A 97 4.66 12.67 -3.26
N GLU A 98 5.29 13.64 -2.61
CA GLU A 98 6.28 14.48 -3.27
C GLU A 98 7.56 13.70 -3.63
N PRO A 99 8.11 12.84 -2.76
CA PRO A 99 9.21 11.95 -3.14
C PRO A 99 8.89 11.01 -4.30
N LEU A 100 7.66 10.48 -4.37
CA LEU A 100 7.27 9.64 -5.51
C LEU A 100 7.21 10.45 -6.80
N CYS A 101 6.67 11.68 -6.77
CA CYS A 101 6.66 12.56 -7.93
C CYS A 101 8.07 12.88 -8.42
N GLN A 102 8.98 13.22 -7.51
CA GLN A 102 10.39 13.48 -7.82
C GLN A 102 11.08 12.25 -8.42
N LEU A 103 10.76 11.05 -7.92
CA LEU A 103 11.26 9.82 -8.49
C LEU A 103 10.75 9.62 -9.93
N ILE A 104 9.46 9.84 -10.20
CA ILE A 104 8.89 9.72 -11.55
C ILE A 104 9.55 10.75 -12.51
N GLU A 105 9.76 11.98 -12.07
CA GLU A 105 10.48 13.01 -12.84
C GLU A 105 11.91 12.59 -13.16
N LYS A 106 12.64 12.09 -12.16
CA LYS A 106 14.00 11.53 -12.32
C LYS A 106 14.00 10.41 -13.35
N LEU A 107 13.07 9.46 -13.26
CA LEU A 107 12.98 8.32 -14.17
C LEU A 107 12.67 8.75 -15.61
N ASN A 108 11.80 9.75 -15.80
CA ASN A 108 11.48 10.32 -17.11
C ASN A 108 12.62 11.16 -17.70
N GLY A 109 13.47 11.74 -16.84
CA GLY A 109 14.66 12.50 -17.25
C GLY A 109 15.89 11.64 -17.53
N CYS A 110 15.89 10.34 -17.18
CA CYS A 110 17.00 9.44 -17.47
C CYS A 110 17.11 9.17 -18.98
N GLY A 111 18.22 9.65 -19.59
CA GLY A 111 18.56 9.40 -21.00
C GLY A 111 18.87 7.94 -21.34
N GLU A 112 19.22 7.71 -22.62
CA GLU A 112 19.35 6.42 -23.34
C GLU A 112 19.36 5.14 -22.48
N GLY A 113 18.34 4.30 -22.65
CA GLY A 113 18.24 2.96 -22.06
C GLY A 113 17.20 2.81 -20.96
N THR A 114 16.58 3.90 -20.50
CA THR A 114 15.42 3.85 -19.59
C THR A 114 14.18 4.40 -20.33
N PRO A 115 13.13 3.59 -20.55
CA PRO A 115 11.88 4.08 -21.11
C PRO A 115 11.20 5.06 -20.12
N PRO A 116 10.46 6.06 -20.61
CA PRO A 116 9.65 6.90 -19.73
C PRO A 116 8.60 6.05 -19.00
N VAL A 117 8.25 6.46 -17.78
CA VAL A 117 7.20 5.81 -16.98
C VAL A 117 5.91 5.78 -17.78
N SER A 118 5.32 4.59 -17.93
CA SER A 118 4.07 4.40 -18.68
C SER A 118 2.89 4.01 -17.80
N CYS A 119 3.13 3.48 -16.60
CA CYS A 119 2.09 3.17 -15.64
C CYS A 119 2.62 3.04 -14.21
N ILE A 120 1.71 3.16 -13.26
CA ILE A 120 1.96 2.88 -11.84
C ILE A 120 1.18 1.62 -11.43
N VAL A 121 1.81 0.75 -10.65
CA VAL A 121 1.15 -0.37 -9.97
C VAL A 121 1.40 -0.20 -8.49
N SER A 122 0.39 0.21 -7.73
CA SER A 122 0.55 0.57 -6.31
C SER A 122 -0.27 -0.34 -5.42
N ASP A 123 0.04 -0.34 -4.13
CA ASP A 123 -0.78 -1.01 -3.14
C ASP A 123 -2.12 -0.28 -2.94
N GLY A 124 -3.19 -1.04 -2.75
CA GLY A 124 -4.53 -0.47 -2.61
C GLY A 124 -4.78 0.38 -1.36
N VAL A 125 -3.84 0.43 -0.41
CA VAL A 125 -3.89 1.32 0.77
C VAL A 125 -2.94 2.53 0.67
N MET A 126 -2.55 2.91 -0.55
CA MET A 126 -1.58 3.97 -0.81
C MET A 126 -2.17 5.06 -1.72
N SER A 127 -3.38 5.55 -1.45
CA SER A 127 -4.15 6.48 -2.30
C SER A 127 -3.40 7.74 -2.74
N PHE A 128 -2.32 8.14 -2.07
CA PHE A 128 -1.46 9.22 -2.55
C PHE A 128 -0.85 8.92 -3.94
N THR A 129 -0.67 7.66 -4.30
CA THR A 129 -0.14 7.27 -5.62
C THR A 129 -1.12 7.65 -6.74
N LEU A 130 -2.43 7.65 -6.48
CA LEU A 130 -3.45 8.16 -7.41
C LEU A 130 -3.23 9.64 -7.72
N LYS A 131 -2.86 10.45 -6.71
CA LYS A 131 -2.52 11.86 -6.90
C LYS A 131 -1.25 12.03 -7.73
N ALA A 132 -0.27 11.14 -7.56
CA ALA A 132 0.93 11.11 -8.38
C ALA A 132 0.58 10.73 -9.83
N ALA A 133 -0.20 9.67 -10.04
CA ALA A 133 -0.65 9.23 -11.36
C ALA A 133 -1.39 10.35 -12.10
N GLU A 134 -2.30 11.06 -11.42
CA GLU A 134 -3.01 12.22 -11.97
C GLU A 134 -2.03 13.33 -12.39
N ARG A 135 -1.05 13.67 -11.54
CA ARG A 135 -0.05 14.72 -11.82
C ARG A 135 0.75 14.45 -13.10
N PHE A 136 1.03 13.19 -13.39
CA PHE A 136 1.80 12.78 -14.58
C PHE A 136 0.95 12.24 -15.73
N GLY A 137 -0.39 12.23 -15.59
CA GLY A 137 -1.28 11.65 -16.60
C GLY A 137 -1.04 10.16 -16.87
N LEU A 138 -0.63 9.41 -15.85
CA LEU A 138 -0.29 7.99 -15.95
C LEU A 138 -1.49 7.12 -15.59
N PRO A 139 -1.73 6.01 -16.31
CA PRO A 139 -2.64 4.98 -15.83
C PRO A 139 -2.07 4.30 -14.59
N GLU A 140 -2.94 4.00 -13.64
CA GLU A 140 -2.59 3.31 -12.41
C GLU A 140 -3.46 2.07 -12.16
N VAL A 141 -2.83 1.02 -11.67
CA VAL A 141 -3.49 -0.21 -11.23
C VAL A 141 -3.25 -0.38 -9.73
N LEU A 142 -4.34 -0.37 -8.95
CA LEU A 142 -4.30 -0.68 -7.52
C LEU A 142 -4.24 -2.20 -7.33
N PHE A 143 -3.23 -2.67 -6.61
CA PHE A 143 -3.03 -4.06 -6.25
C PHE A 143 -3.42 -4.30 -4.81
N TRP A 144 -4.51 -5.05 -4.63
CA TRP A 144 -4.98 -5.45 -3.31
C TRP A 144 -4.31 -6.76 -2.87
N THR A 145 -3.44 -6.68 -1.87
CA THR A 145 -2.62 -7.81 -1.41
C THR A 145 -3.32 -8.70 -0.39
N THR A 146 -4.44 -8.24 0.19
CA THR A 146 -5.20 -8.97 1.21
C THR A 146 -6.35 -9.77 0.60
N SER A 147 -7.22 -10.38 1.41
CA SER A 147 -8.32 -11.22 0.92
C SER A 147 -9.40 -10.40 0.19
N ALA A 148 -10.09 -11.04 -0.77
CA ALA A 148 -11.21 -10.43 -1.48
C ALA A 148 -12.39 -10.07 -0.55
N CYS A 149 -12.68 -10.90 0.45
CA CYS A 149 -13.68 -10.57 1.47
C CYS A 149 -13.20 -9.43 2.40
N GLY A 150 -11.89 -9.33 2.65
CA GLY A 150 -11.29 -8.22 3.35
C GLY A 150 -11.52 -6.91 2.61
N LEU A 151 -11.28 -6.88 1.29
CA LEU A 151 -11.55 -5.71 0.45
C LEU A 151 -13.00 -5.23 0.63
N LEU A 152 -13.97 -6.13 0.47
CA LEU A 152 -15.39 -5.80 0.65
C LEU A 152 -15.68 -5.26 2.07
N ALA A 153 -15.07 -5.85 3.09
CA ALA A 153 -15.23 -5.36 4.45
C ALA A 153 -14.69 -3.93 4.61
N TYR A 154 -13.50 -3.63 4.07
CA TYR A 154 -12.90 -2.30 4.14
C TYR A 154 -13.69 -1.25 3.36
N THR A 155 -14.21 -1.57 2.17
CA THR A 155 -15.05 -0.64 1.38
C THR A 155 -16.32 -0.21 2.10
N HIS A 156 -16.74 -0.96 3.13
CA HIS A 156 -17.91 -0.66 3.96
C HIS A 156 -17.57 -0.10 5.33
N TYR A 157 -16.33 0.35 5.58
CA TYR A 157 -15.95 0.98 6.86
C TYR A 157 -16.76 2.24 7.15
N LYS A 158 -16.96 3.10 6.14
CA LYS A 158 -17.81 4.29 6.27
C LYS A 158 -19.24 3.92 6.65
N ASP A 159 -19.82 2.92 6.00
CA ASP A 159 -21.17 2.43 6.31
C ASP A 159 -21.26 1.87 7.74
N LEU A 160 -20.22 1.16 8.20
CA LEU A 160 -20.14 0.65 9.58
C LEU A 160 -20.14 1.79 10.60
N VAL A 161 -19.46 2.90 10.30
CA VAL A 161 -19.47 4.11 11.13
C VAL A 161 -20.84 4.78 11.12
N GLU A 162 -21.41 5.03 9.93
CA GLU A 162 -22.70 5.72 9.77
C GLU A 162 -23.87 4.94 10.37
N LYS A 163 -23.81 3.60 10.33
CA LYS A 163 -24.80 2.71 10.96
C LYS A 163 -24.56 2.49 12.46
N GLY A 164 -23.49 3.06 13.03
CA GLY A 164 -23.21 3.02 14.46
C GLY A 164 -22.65 1.68 14.97
N TYR A 165 -22.04 0.87 14.10
CA TYR A 165 -21.35 -0.36 14.52
C TYR A 165 -19.99 -0.07 15.16
N THR A 166 -19.32 1.00 14.74
CA THR A 166 -18.04 1.50 15.26
C THR A 166 -18.02 3.04 15.26
N PRO A 167 -17.33 3.74 16.17
CA PRO A 167 -16.62 3.19 17.33
C PRO A 167 -17.56 2.51 18.33
N LEU A 168 -17.00 1.59 19.11
CA LEU A 168 -17.69 0.93 20.21
C LEU A 168 -17.98 1.94 21.32
N ARG A 169 -19.11 1.78 22.01
CA ARG A 169 -19.51 2.62 23.14
C ARG A 169 -18.57 2.46 24.33
N ASP A 170 -18.17 1.22 24.61
CA ASP A 170 -17.24 0.87 25.68
C ASP A 170 -16.57 -0.48 25.40
N MET A 171 -15.51 -0.78 26.16
CA MET A 171 -14.74 -2.03 26.04
C MET A 171 -15.56 -3.28 26.33
N SER A 172 -16.71 -3.16 27.01
CA SER A 172 -17.57 -4.30 27.30
C SER A 172 -18.26 -4.83 26.04
N GLN A 173 -18.42 -4.02 24.99
CA GLN A 173 -18.87 -4.50 23.68
C GLN A 173 -17.86 -5.44 23.00
N MET A 174 -16.58 -5.41 23.38
CA MET A 174 -15.60 -6.38 22.85
C MET A 174 -15.78 -7.78 23.44
N THR A 175 -16.37 -7.89 24.64
CA THR A 175 -16.46 -9.15 25.40
C THR A 175 -17.90 -9.66 25.56
N LYS A 176 -18.91 -8.79 25.54
CA LYS A 176 -20.33 -9.13 25.82
C LYS A 176 -21.14 -9.47 24.56
N GLY A 177 -20.56 -10.24 23.64
CA GLY A 177 -21.29 -10.76 22.48
C GLY A 177 -21.74 -9.73 21.42
N TYR A 178 -21.49 -8.42 21.59
CA TYR A 178 -21.82 -7.42 20.56
C TYR A 178 -21.11 -7.69 19.23
N LEU A 179 -19.90 -8.25 19.27
CA LEU A 179 -19.20 -8.70 18.07
C LEU A 179 -19.88 -9.91 17.36
N GLU A 180 -20.91 -10.52 17.94
CA GLU A 180 -21.75 -11.55 17.29
C GLU A 180 -22.87 -10.94 16.44
N THR A 181 -23.04 -9.61 16.45
CA THR A 181 -24.03 -8.91 15.64
C THR A 181 -23.84 -9.27 14.17
N ARG A 182 -24.92 -9.71 13.53
CA ARG A 182 -24.92 -10.07 12.12
C ARG A 182 -24.79 -8.82 11.25
N ILE A 183 -24.01 -8.94 10.18
CA ILE A 183 -23.88 -7.94 9.13
C ILE A 183 -24.49 -8.55 7.87
N ASP A 184 -25.76 -8.24 7.59
CA ASP A 184 -26.57 -8.84 6.52
C ASP A 184 -26.85 -7.87 5.35
N TRP A 185 -26.31 -6.65 5.44
CA TRP A 185 -26.53 -5.59 4.47
C TRP A 185 -25.37 -5.40 3.48
N ILE A 186 -24.24 -6.09 3.64
CA ILE A 186 -23.12 -6.05 2.69
C ILE A 186 -23.37 -7.07 1.57
N PRO A 187 -23.57 -6.64 0.31
CA PRO A 187 -23.78 -7.56 -0.80
C PRO A 187 -22.57 -8.48 -0.98
N GLY A 188 -22.83 -9.79 -1.11
CA GLY A 188 -21.78 -10.80 -1.32
C GLY A 188 -21.12 -11.33 -0.04
N MET A 189 -21.38 -10.73 1.13
CA MET A 189 -20.89 -11.20 2.42
C MET A 189 -22.04 -11.78 3.27
N ASN A 190 -22.48 -12.99 2.95
CA ASN A 190 -23.55 -13.66 3.70
C ASN A 190 -23.04 -14.27 5.01
N ASN A 191 -23.88 -14.26 6.05
CA ASN A 191 -23.63 -14.91 7.35
C ASN A 191 -22.41 -14.40 8.13
N ILE A 192 -21.88 -13.23 7.80
CA ILE A 192 -20.78 -12.63 8.56
C ILE A 192 -21.30 -11.91 9.82
N ARG A 193 -20.42 -11.81 10.80
CA ARG A 193 -20.65 -11.08 12.05
C ARG A 193 -19.67 -9.92 12.15
N LEU A 194 -19.95 -9.00 13.07
CA LEU A 194 -19.06 -7.86 13.31
C LEU A 194 -17.63 -8.29 13.70
N ARG A 195 -17.46 -9.46 14.35
CA ARG A 195 -16.12 -10.05 14.60
C ARG A 195 -15.37 -10.48 13.35
N ASP A 196 -16.06 -10.76 12.24
CA ASP A 196 -15.43 -11.22 11.00
C ASP A 196 -14.91 -10.04 10.17
N ILE A 197 -15.33 -8.82 10.50
CA ILE A 197 -14.80 -7.57 9.94
C ILE A 197 -13.37 -7.33 10.51
N PRO A 198 -12.44 -6.77 9.72
CA PRO A 198 -11.08 -6.53 10.18
C PRO A 198 -11.03 -5.68 11.45
N THR A 199 -10.04 -5.96 12.30
CA THR A 199 -10.04 -5.55 13.72
C THR A 199 -9.96 -4.05 13.97
N PHE A 200 -9.64 -3.23 12.96
CA PHE A 200 -9.52 -1.78 13.10
C PHE A 200 -10.85 -1.08 13.45
N ILE A 201 -11.99 -1.75 13.27
CA ILE A 201 -13.29 -1.27 13.75
C ILE A 201 -13.51 -1.52 15.26
N ARG A 202 -12.61 -2.27 15.92
CA ARG A 202 -12.78 -2.66 17.34
C ARG A 202 -12.12 -1.64 18.26
N THR A 203 -12.55 -0.40 18.14
CA THR A 203 -12.03 0.75 18.89
C THR A 203 -13.16 1.53 19.54
N THR A 204 -12.94 2.08 20.72
CA THR A 204 -13.88 3.03 21.35
C THR A 204 -13.59 4.48 20.96
N ASN A 205 -12.48 4.72 20.25
CA ASN A 205 -12.05 6.04 19.83
C ASN A 205 -12.52 6.31 18.38
N GLY A 206 -13.42 7.27 18.20
CA GLY A 206 -13.83 7.71 16.85
C GLY A 206 -12.72 8.40 16.05
N GLN A 207 -11.62 8.76 16.71
CA GLN A 207 -10.40 9.31 16.10
C GLN A 207 -9.26 8.28 16.10
N ASP A 208 -9.58 6.99 16.15
CA ASP A 208 -8.58 5.93 16.02
C ASP A 208 -7.88 5.99 14.66
N THR A 209 -6.55 6.02 14.69
CA THR A 209 -5.72 6.19 13.49
C THR A 209 -6.03 5.16 12.41
N MET A 210 -6.19 3.89 12.78
CA MET A 210 -6.42 2.83 11.79
C MET A 210 -7.83 2.85 11.25
N LEU A 211 -8.82 3.18 12.08
CA LEU A 211 -10.20 3.38 11.63
C LEU A 211 -10.28 4.54 10.62
N GLN A 212 -9.65 5.68 10.94
CA GLN A 212 -9.64 6.85 10.06
C GLN A 212 -8.91 6.57 8.75
N PHE A 213 -7.70 6.02 8.84
CA PHE A 213 -6.89 5.70 7.68
C PHE A 213 -7.63 4.76 6.73
N MET A 214 -8.14 3.62 7.22
CA MET A 214 -8.84 2.67 6.35
C MET A 214 -10.17 3.22 5.82
N THR A 215 -10.86 4.08 6.57
CA THR A 215 -12.09 4.74 6.07
C THR A 215 -11.76 5.73 4.95
N GLN A 216 -10.62 6.41 5.02
CA GLN A 216 -10.14 7.33 3.99
C GLN A 216 -9.65 6.59 2.75
N GLU A 217 -8.84 5.55 2.91
CA GLU A 217 -8.30 4.76 1.79
C GLU A 217 -9.38 3.96 1.05
N ALA A 218 -10.53 3.73 1.69
CA ALA A 218 -11.68 3.04 1.10
C ALA A 218 -12.70 3.97 0.41
N ALA A 219 -12.50 5.29 0.45
CA ALA A 219 -13.43 6.30 -0.07
C ALA A 219 -13.14 6.67 -1.53
#